data_AF-A0A377Q881-F1
#
_entry.id   AF-A0A377Q881-F1
#
_cell.length_a   1.000
_cell.length_b   1.000
_cell.length_c   1.000
_cell.angle_alpha   90.00
_cell.angle_beta   90.00
_cell.angle_gamma   90.00
#
_symmetry.space_group_name_H-M   'P 1'
#
loop_
_entity.id
_entity.type
_entity.pdbx_description
1 polymer ?
#
loop_
_entity_poly.entity_id
_entity_poly.type
_entity_poly.pdbx_seq_one_letter_code
_entity_poly.pdbx_strand_id
1 'polypeptide(L)'
;MTVLSIPSKPFETLMPLAPSVILSNGRPHVPQHYVQYQHSITSVAQIISEIEFDTHTPLFAAEDAGGMYLQVGLIGRENYDRSHTIRPQKLVYGRKWRIDRDTPSSEIIQTAFLAIKKAREHELRELLTFRKAAGQVSAPFSSHQDLALMAQNPELVHAPKTVETAEALRSCLLQWQFAQRPIEVLHIEQRHNQTILLDIRLGEPPLARKIEADFPEFDGLELTLLLQNSSASELLYALMDALIAHSDHWVARHFTYQGLHRFSRKLDPHRIAELSISTRPYQRDMQNKPFEAIFRLSNYAVDAGRAPDLGSGPLADKNRQLISRFEPLAGHLPGGYATKHERATPAEQF
;
A
#
# COMPACT_ATOMS: atom_id res chain seq x y z
N MET A 1 34.95 28.68 6.07
CA MET A 1 34.01 27.79 5.36
C MET A 1 33.64 26.67 6.32
N THR A 2 32.53 26.80 7.03
CA THR A 2 32.05 25.75 7.92
C THR A 2 31.40 24.70 7.04
N VAL A 3 32.06 23.56 6.87
CA VAL A 3 31.47 22.39 6.22
C VAL A 3 30.34 21.93 7.14
N LEU A 4 29.12 22.36 6.84
CA LEU A 4 27.93 21.91 7.53
C LEU A 4 27.78 20.42 7.22
N SER A 5 28.10 19.59 8.21
CA SER A 5 27.88 18.15 8.14
C SER A 5 26.39 17.92 8.03
N ILE A 6 25.92 17.72 6.80
CA ILE A 6 24.64 17.08 6.56
C ILE A 6 24.82 15.69 7.16
N PRO A 7 23.96 15.24 8.10
CA PRO A 7 24.07 13.90 8.64
C PRO A 7 23.79 12.92 7.50
N SER A 8 24.83 12.54 6.76
CA SER A 8 24.78 11.48 5.78
C SER A 8 24.78 10.20 6.60
N LYS A 9 23.66 9.49 6.62
CA LYS A 9 23.66 8.10 7.08
C LYS A 9 24.73 7.35 6.25
N PRO A 10 25.46 6.37 6.79
CA PRO A 10 26.62 5.77 6.11
C PRO A 10 26.31 5.09 4.76
N PHE A 11 25.03 4.89 4.46
CA PHE A 11 24.49 4.31 3.22
C PHE A 11 23.93 5.36 2.25
N GLU A 12 24.04 6.65 2.59
CA GLU A 12 23.64 7.80 1.78
C GLU A 12 24.89 8.60 1.42
N THR A 13 25.18 8.72 0.12
CA THR A 13 26.32 9.49 -0.38
C THR A 13 25.82 10.63 -1.25
N LEU A 14 26.29 11.85 -0.99
CA LEU A 14 25.95 12.97 -1.87
C LEU A 14 26.60 12.78 -3.23
N MET A 15 25.86 13.05 -4.30
CA MET A 15 26.44 13.16 -5.64
C MET A 15 27.55 14.22 -5.62
N PRO A 16 28.67 14.02 -6.33
CA PRO A 16 29.70 15.03 -6.42
C PRO A 16 29.11 16.36 -6.93
N LEU A 17 29.51 17.46 -6.30
CA LEU A 17 29.02 18.82 -6.60
C LEU A 17 27.53 19.06 -6.28
N ALA A 18 26.88 18.17 -5.50
CA ALA A 18 25.48 18.34 -5.10
C ALA A 18 25.22 19.71 -4.44
N PRO A 19 24.33 20.54 -5.01
CA PRO A 19 24.01 21.84 -4.44
C PRO A 19 23.10 21.70 -3.22
N SER A 20 23.13 22.71 -2.36
CA SER A 20 22.21 22.85 -1.24
C SER A 20 21.16 23.93 -1.49
N VAL A 21 20.09 23.88 -0.73
CA VAL A 21 19.06 24.91 -0.63
C VAL A 21 18.99 25.42 0.80
N ILE A 22 18.55 26.66 0.97
CA ILE A 22 18.18 27.20 2.28
C ILE A 22 16.66 27.10 2.38
N LEU A 23 16.19 26.33 3.37
CA LEU A 23 14.77 26.19 3.66
C LEU A 23 14.20 27.50 4.21
N SER A 24 12.87 27.64 4.20
CA SER A 24 12.18 28.83 4.74
C SER A 24 12.48 29.12 6.22
N ASN A 25 12.90 28.10 6.98
CA ASN A 25 13.36 28.23 8.36
C ASN A 25 14.85 28.56 8.51
N GLY A 26 15.53 28.92 7.41
CA GLY A 26 16.95 29.29 7.36
C GLY A 26 17.92 28.10 7.41
N ARG A 27 17.43 26.86 7.52
CA ARG A 27 18.32 25.68 7.59
C ARG A 27 18.80 25.27 6.20
N PRO A 28 20.09 24.96 6.04
CA PRO A 28 20.61 24.37 4.82
C PRO A 28 20.14 22.92 4.69
N HIS A 29 19.86 22.49 3.46
CA HIS A 29 19.46 21.12 3.14
C HIS A 29 19.98 20.74 1.75
N VAL A 30 20.50 19.53 1.59
CA VAL A 30 20.73 18.96 0.26
C VAL A 30 19.52 18.12 -0.12
N PRO A 31 18.85 18.43 -1.25
CA PRO A 31 17.72 17.66 -1.72
C PRO A 31 18.00 16.17 -1.81
N GLN A 32 17.03 15.36 -1.40
CA GLN A 32 17.10 13.90 -1.44
C GLN A 32 17.46 13.35 -2.84
N HIS A 33 17.05 14.05 -3.91
CA HIS A 33 17.32 13.68 -5.31
C HIS A 33 18.81 13.74 -5.68
N TYR A 34 19.65 14.37 -4.85
CA TYR A 34 21.09 14.46 -5.06
C TYR A 34 21.87 13.51 -4.16
N VAL A 35 21.17 12.53 -3.59
CA VAL A 35 21.72 11.48 -2.74
C VAL A 35 21.68 10.17 -3.50
N GLN A 36 22.81 9.45 -3.48
CA GLN A 36 22.94 8.08 -3.94
C GLN A 36 22.86 7.12 -2.74
N TYR A 37 22.27 5.95 -2.96
CA TYR A 37 21.99 4.98 -1.91
C TYR A 37 22.76 3.69 -2.16
N GLN A 38 23.28 3.11 -1.08
CA GLN A 38 23.93 1.82 -1.09
C GLN A 38 23.54 1.03 0.17
N HIS A 39 22.32 0.51 0.15
CA HIS A 39 21.76 -0.22 1.28
C HIS A 39 22.39 -1.60 1.44
N SER A 40 22.62 -1.94 2.71
CA SER A 40 22.82 -3.28 3.24
C SER A 40 21.65 -3.65 4.14
N ILE A 41 21.55 -4.93 4.52
CA ILE A 41 20.53 -5.38 5.46
C ILE A 41 20.56 -4.59 6.79
N THR A 42 21.76 -4.21 7.25
CA THR A 42 21.93 -3.40 8.46
C THR A 42 21.34 -2.01 8.29
N SER A 43 21.54 -1.38 7.13
CA SER A 43 20.96 -0.06 6.87
C SER A 43 19.44 -0.08 6.76
N VAL A 44 18.87 -1.13 6.15
CA VAL A 44 17.41 -1.29 6.06
C VAL A 44 16.84 -1.50 7.46
N ALA A 45 17.45 -2.38 8.27
CA ALA A 45 17.08 -2.60 9.67
C ALA A 45 17.12 -1.31 10.48
N GLN A 46 18.15 -0.48 10.30
CA GLN A 46 18.28 0.81 10.96
C GLN A 46 17.12 1.75 10.57
N ILE A 47 16.80 1.90 9.28
CA ILE A 47 15.69 2.76 8.83
C ILE A 47 14.36 2.30 9.42
N ILE A 48 14.06 1.00 9.36
CA ILE A 48 12.76 0.50 9.84
C ILE A 48 12.65 0.53 11.38
N SER A 49 13.78 0.53 12.10
CA SER A 49 13.78 0.69 13.56
C SER A 49 13.35 2.09 14.02
N GLU A 50 13.40 3.08 13.12
CA GLU A 50 12.93 4.45 13.37
C GLU A 50 11.42 4.61 13.07
N ILE A 51 10.74 3.51 12.70
CA ILE A 51 9.30 3.46 12.43
C ILE A 51 8.57 2.91 13.67
N GLU A 52 7.48 3.58 14.04
CA GLU A 52 6.57 3.11 15.10
C GLU A 52 5.14 3.03 14.54
N PHE A 53 4.35 2.06 15.03
CA PHE A 53 2.93 1.94 14.69
C PHE A 53 2.09 1.37 15.85
N ASP A 54 2.05 0.05 16.01
CA ASP A 54 1.39 -0.63 17.13
C ASP A 54 2.24 -1.81 17.63
N THR A 55 1.84 -2.39 18.76
CA THR A 55 2.57 -3.50 19.39
C THR A 55 2.33 -4.86 18.72
N HIS A 56 1.39 -4.95 17.79
CA HIS A 56 0.95 -6.20 17.17
C HIS A 56 1.47 -6.36 15.73
N THR A 57 2.16 -5.35 15.20
CA THR A 57 2.61 -5.30 13.81
C THR A 57 4.13 -5.09 13.71
N PRO A 58 4.96 -6.04 14.19
CA PRO A 58 6.41 -5.92 14.09
C PRO A 58 6.88 -5.87 12.63
N LEU A 59 7.90 -5.04 12.37
CA LEU A 59 8.60 -4.96 11.09
C LEU A 59 9.91 -5.74 11.15
N PHE A 60 10.21 -6.49 10.10
CA PHE A 60 11.44 -7.24 9.93
C PHE A 60 12.16 -6.77 8.68
N ALA A 61 13.48 -6.65 8.77
CA ALA A 61 14.37 -6.59 7.62
C ALA A 61 15.13 -7.91 7.58
N ALA A 62 15.17 -8.56 6.41
CA ALA A 62 15.98 -9.75 6.19
C ALA A 62 16.49 -9.82 4.75
N GLU A 63 17.35 -10.79 4.46
CA GLU A 63 17.85 -11.07 3.12
C GLU A 63 17.74 -12.56 2.81
N ASP A 64 17.54 -12.88 1.53
CA ASP A 64 17.63 -14.23 1.01
C ASP A 64 18.38 -14.23 -0.34
N ALA A 65 18.40 -15.37 -1.04
CA ALA A 65 19.08 -15.49 -2.33
C ALA A 65 18.59 -14.47 -3.39
N GLY A 66 17.37 -13.94 -3.26
CA GLY A 66 16.81 -12.91 -4.13
C GLY A 66 17.04 -11.47 -3.66
N GLY A 67 17.88 -11.25 -2.64
CA GLY A 67 18.22 -9.93 -2.11
C GLY A 67 17.49 -9.55 -0.81
N MET A 68 17.59 -8.27 -0.46
CA MET A 68 17.02 -7.73 0.78
C MET A 68 15.50 -7.58 0.66
N TYR A 69 14.82 -7.70 1.79
CA TYR A 69 13.39 -7.48 1.88
C TYR A 69 12.95 -6.97 3.24
N LEU A 70 11.82 -6.26 3.22
CA LEU A 70 11.01 -5.95 4.39
C LEU A 70 9.88 -6.99 4.50
N GLN A 71 9.53 -7.37 5.72
CA GLN A 71 8.39 -8.24 5.99
C GLN A 71 7.64 -7.74 7.24
N VAL A 72 6.31 -7.76 7.16
CA VAL A 72 5.44 -7.43 8.29
C VAL A 72 5.10 -8.73 9.01
N GLY A 73 5.28 -8.77 10.32
CA GLY A 73 4.64 -9.76 11.17
C GLY A 73 3.34 -9.23 11.74
N LEU A 74 2.42 -10.14 12.04
CA LEU A 74 1.17 -9.85 12.73
C LEU A 74 1.06 -10.78 13.93
N ILE A 75 0.98 -10.19 15.11
CA ILE A 75 0.68 -10.89 16.37
C ILE A 75 -0.83 -10.82 16.54
N GLY A 76 -1.49 -11.91 16.16
CA GLY A 76 -2.95 -12.01 16.18
C GLY A 76 -3.40 -13.34 16.76
N ARG A 77 -4.69 -13.65 16.62
CA ARG A 77 -5.29 -14.89 17.09
C ARG A 77 -5.96 -15.62 15.93
N GLU A 78 -6.01 -16.94 16.02
CA GLU A 78 -6.58 -17.78 14.97
C GLU A 78 -8.08 -17.51 14.76
N ASN A 79 -8.49 -17.08 13.57
CA ASN A 79 -9.86 -16.65 13.28
C ASN A 79 -10.83 -17.81 12.98
N TYR A 80 -10.31 -19.04 12.84
CA TYR A 80 -11.13 -20.24 12.64
C TYR A 80 -11.68 -20.84 13.94
N ASP A 81 -11.03 -20.63 15.09
CA ASP A 81 -11.56 -21.10 16.38
C ASP A 81 -12.75 -20.23 16.82
N ARG A 82 -13.92 -20.86 16.97
CA ARG A 82 -15.18 -20.20 17.31
C ARG A 82 -15.69 -20.54 18.69
N SER A 83 -14.87 -21.23 19.47
CA SER A 83 -15.16 -21.37 20.89
C SER A 83 -15.21 -19.99 21.55
N HIS A 84 -15.96 -19.92 22.65
CA HIS A 84 -16.03 -18.72 23.49
C HIS A 84 -14.87 -18.66 24.49
N THR A 85 -13.77 -19.36 24.22
CA THR A 85 -12.54 -19.29 25.01
C THR A 85 -11.62 -18.23 24.43
N ILE A 86 -10.70 -17.74 25.26
CA ILE A 86 -9.65 -16.81 24.82
C ILE A 86 -8.65 -17.60 23.97
N ARG A 87 -8.43 -17.13 22.74
CA ARG A 87 -7.51 -17.77 21.81
C ARG A 87 -6.06 -17.35 22.11
N PRO A 88 -5.09 -18.26 21.97
CA PRO A 88 -3.68 -17.90 22.11
C PRO A 88 -3.24 -16.99 20.97
N GLN A 89 -2.31 -16.07 21.28
CA GLN A 89 -1.67 -15.27 20.25
C GLN A 89 -0.69 -16.11 19.44
N LYS A 90 -0.57 -15.78 18.16
CA LYS A 90 0.38 -16.34 17.21
C LYS A 90 1.00 -15.23 16.40
N LEU A 91 2.30 -15.32 16.16
CA LEU A 91 2.98 -14.49 15.16
C LEU A 91 2.87 -15.17 13.80
N VAL A 92 2.28 -14.46 12.84
CA VAL A 92 2.26 -14.85 11.42
C VAL A 92 3.02 -13.82 10.60
N TYR A 93 3.46 -14.21 9.41
CA TYR A 93 4.30 -13.37 8.56
C TYR A 93 3.60 -13.09 7.23
N GLY A 94 3.56 -11.82 6.85
CA GLY A 94 3.06 -11.38 5.55
C GLY A 94 4.01 -11.71 4.40
N ARG A 95 3.75 -11.14 3.23
CA ARG A 95 4.62 -11.29 2.05
C ARG A 95 5.92 -10.50 2.22
N LYS A 96 6.98 -10.95 1.52
CA LYS A 96 8.26 -10.26 1.43
C LYS A 96 8.16 -9.11 0.43
N TRP A 97 8.60 -7.92 0.82
CA TRP A 97 8.68 -6.71 -0.01
C TRP A 97 10.14 -6.46 -0.36
N ARG A 98 10.52 -6.66 -1.62
CA ARG A 98 11.91 -6.53 -2.08
C ARG A 98 12.39 -5.09 -1.97
N ILE A 99 13.63 -4.92 -1.52
CA ILE A 99 14.31 -3.62 -1.41
C ILE A 99 15.61 -3.70 -2.18
N ASP A 100 15.74 -2.86 -3.21
CA ASP A 100 16.98 -2.74 -3.97
C ASP A 100 17.99 -1.88 -3.22
N ARG A 101 19.28 -2.10 -3.51
CA ARG A 101 20.37 -1.40 -2.82
C ARG A 101 20.36 0.11 -3.02
N ASP A 102 19.79 0.57 -4.12
CA ASP A 102 19.70 1.98 -4.50
C ASP A 102 18.34 2.62 -4.14
N THR A 103 17.46 1.89 -3.44
CA THR A 103 16.13 2.39 -3.07
C THR A 103 16.27 3.55 -2.08
N PRO A 104 15.73 4.75 -2.36
CA PRO A 104 15.80 5.86 -1.41
C PRO A 104 15.21 5.52 -0.04
N SER A 105 15.82 6.04 1.03
CA SER A 105 15.33 5.85 2.40
C SER A 105 13.84 6.20 2.57
N SER A 106 13.36 7.26 1.91
CA SER A 106 11.93 7.64 1.92
C SER A 106 11.02 6.61 1.24
N GLU A 107 11.50 5.93 0.20
CA GLU A 107 10.79 4.84 -0.48
C GLU A 107 10.77 3.57 0.37
N ILE A 108 11.83 3.28 1.14
CA ILE A 108 11.83 2.18 2.13
C ILE A 108 10.76 2.44 3.21
N ILE A 109 10.68 3.67 3.74
CA ILE A 109 9.67 4.06 4.74
C ILE A 109 8.26 3.95 4.16
N GLN A 110 8.05 4.42 2.92
CA GLN A 110 6.77 4.28 2.24
C GLN A 110 6.43 2.81 1.97
N THR A 111 7.41 1.98 1.65
CA THR A 111 7.23 0.54 1.47
C THR A 111 6.79 -0.12 2.77
N ALA A 112 7.40 0.22 3.90
CA ALA A 112 6.97 -0.26 5.22
C ALA A 112 5.50 0.13 5.53
N PHE A 113 5.14 1.39 5.28
CA PHE A 113 3.77 1.88 5.44
C PHE A 113 2.78 1.09 4.57
N LEU A 114 3.08 0.90 3.29
CA LEU A 114 2.23 0.13 2.37
C LEU A 114 2.15 -1.35 2.76
N ALA A 115 3.26 -1.94 3.21
CA ALA A 115 3.31 -3.32 3.65
C ALA A 115 2.41 -3.55 4.87
N ILE A 116 2.43 -2.64 5.85
CA ILE A 116 1.54 -2.70 7.02
C ILE A 116 0.07 -2.63 6.58
N LYS A 117 -0.27 -1.66 5.71
CA LYS A 117 -1.63 -1.53 5.19
C LYS A 117 -2.11 -2.81 4.53
N LYS A 118 -1.29 -3.42 3.66
CA LYS A 118 -1.65 -4.65 2.95
C LYS A 118 -1.69 -5.89 3.82
N ALA A 119 -0.82 -5.98 4.83
CA ALA A 119 -0.90 -7.03 5.83
C ALA A 119 -2.21 -6.94 6.63
N ARG A 120 -2.61 -5.72 7.05
CA ARG A 120 -3.89 -5.51 7.74
C ARG A 120 -5.09 -5.73 6.83
N GLU A 121 -5.05 -5.26 5.58
CA GLU A 121 -6.10 -5.50 4.59
C GLU A 121 -6.37 -7.01 4.41
N HIS A 122 -5.31 -7.82 4.39
CA HIS A 122 -5.44 -9.27 4.35
C HIS A 122 -6.29 -9.80 5.52
N GLU A 123 -5.95 -9.42 6.77
CA GLU A 123 -6.74 -9.82 7.95
C GLU A 123 -8.21 -9.37 7.85
N LEU A 124 -8.46 -8.11 7.48
CA LEU A 124 -9.82 -7.57 7.40
C LEU A 124 -10.70 -8.32 6.39
N ARG A 125 -10.11 -8.71 5.26
CA ARG A 125 -10.78 -9.51 4.23
C ARG A 125 -11.22 -10.88 4.75
N GLU A 126 -10.54 -11.41 5.77
CA GLU A 126 -10.94 -12.65 6.45
C GLU A 126 -11.99 -12.43 7.54
N LEU A 127 -12.01 -11.24 8.13
CA LEU A 127 -12.91 -10.90 9.24
C LEU A 127 -14.34 -10.60 8.78
N LEU A 128 -14.55 -10.11 7.56
CA LEU A 128 -15.90 -10.00 6.99
C LEU A 128 -16.38 -11.37 6.51
N THR A 129 -17.29 -11.96 7.26
CA THR A 129 -17.73 -13.35 7.05
C THR A 129 -19.22 -13.45 6.81
N PHE A 130 -19.57 -14.34 5.88
CA PHE A 130 -20.94 -14.73 5.56
C PHE A 130 -21.32 -15.99 6.36
N ARG A 131 -22.48 -16.00 7.01
CA ARG A 131 -23.04 -17.13 7.75
C ARG A 131 -24.27 -17.71 7.07
N LYS A 132 -24.26 -19.02 6.82
CA LYS A 132 -25.47 -19.78 6.47
C LYS A 132 -26.21 -20.26 7.71
N ALA A 133 -27.50 -20.54 7.57
CA ALA A 133 -28.38 -21.02 8.63
C ALA A 133 -27.86 -22.29 9.36
N ALA A 134 -27.13 -23.17 8.68
CA ALA A 134 -26.55 -24.39 9.25
C ALA A 134 -25.22 -24.17 10.01
N GLY A 135 -24.86 -22.92 10.34
CA GLY A 135 -23.61 -22.59 11.05
C GLY A 135 -22.35 -22.60 10.17
N GLN A 136 -22.48 -22.92 8.89
CA GLN A 136 -21.40 -22.81 7.90
C GLN A 136 -21.06 -21.35 7.66
N VAL A 137 -19.78 -21.06 7.47
CA VAL A 137 -19.30 -19.69 7.32
C VAL A 137 -18.14 -19.64 6.33
N SER A 138 -18.09 -18.56 5.56
CA SER A 138 -17.01 -18.28 4.62
C SER A 138 -16.60 -16.81 4.69
N ALA A 139 -15.35 -16.52 4.35
CA ALA A 139 -14.83 -15.17 4.14
C ALA A 139 -14.61 -14.97 2.63
N PRO A 140 -15.64 -14.53 1.88
CA PRO A 140 -15.58 -14.50 0.42
C PRO A 140 -14.59 -13.46 -0.13
N PHE A 141 -14.23 -12.46 0.67
CA PHE A 141 -13.24 -11.45 0.29
C PHE A 141 -11.79 -11.87 0.61
N SER A 142 -11.59 -13.00 1.30
CA SER A 142 -10.26 -13.55 1.57
C SER A 142 -9.56 -13.94 0.26
N SER A 143 -8.23 -13.81 0.24
CA SER A 143 -7.41 -14.21 -0.91
C SER A 143 -7.08 -15.72 -0.94
N HIS A 144 -7.68 -16.52 -0.06
CA HIS A 144 -7.52 -17.98 -0.02
C HIS A 144 -8.51 -18.75 -0.90
N GLN A 145 -9.37 -18.06 -1.66
CA GLN A 145 -10.31 -18.69 -2.57
C GLN A 145 -9.60 -19.35 -3.77
N ASP A 146 -10.19 -20.42 -4.30
CA ASP A 146 -9.72 -21.06 -5.54
C ASP A 146 -10.11 -20.20 -6.76
N LEU A 147 -9.21 -19.29 -7.12
CA LEU A 147 -9.42 -18.37 -8.24
C LEU A 147 -9.51 -19.10 -9.58
N ALA A 148 -8.85 -20.25 -9.74
CA ALA A 148 -8.91 -21.02 -10.97
C ALA A 148 -10.29 -21.67 -11.14
N LEU A 149 -10.84 -22.23 -10.05
CA LEU A 149 -12.21 -22.75 -10.03
C LEU A 149 -13.23 -21.66 -10.38
N MET A 150 -13.11 -20.47 -9.77
CA MET A 150 -14.00 -19.34 -10.08
C MET A 150 -13.89 -18.91 -11.55
N ALA A 151 -12.68 -18.83 -12.09
CA ALA A 151 -12.45 -18.45 -13.49
C ALA A 151 -12.97 -19.49 -14.49
N GLN A 152 -12.97 -20.77 -14.12
CA GLN A 152 -13.50 -21.87 -14.93
C GLN A 152 -15.02 -22.01 -14.84
N ASN A 153 -15.65 -21.46 -13.79
CA ASN A 153 -17.10 -21.54 -13.54
C ASN A 153 -17.66 -20.14 -13.22
N PRO A 154 -17.48 -19.14 -14.11
CA PRO A 154 -17.85 -17.75 -13.83
C PRO A 154 -19.35 -17.59 -13.55
N GLU A 155 -20.20 -18.42 -14.15
CA GLU A 155 -21.64 -18.44 -13.93
C GLU A 155 -22.05 -18.77 -12.48
N LEU A 156 -21.18 -19.43 -11.71
CA LEU A 156 -21.44 -19.74 -10.29
C LEU A 156 -21.19 -18.55 -9.35
N VAL A 157 -20.46 -17.53 -9.82
CA VAL A 157 -20.06 -16.37 -9.00
C VAL A 157 -20.57 -15.04 -9.56
N HIS A 158 -21.08 -15.02 -10.78
CA HIS A 158 -21.77 -13.86 -11.31
C HIS A 158 -23.14 -13.69 -10.65
N ALA A 159 -23.33 -12.55 -10.00
CA ALA A 159 -24.63 -12.17 -9.47
C ALA A 159 -25.63 -11.94 -10.62
N PRO A 160 -26.90 -12.34 -10.44
CA PRO A 160 -27.96 -11.88 -11.32
C PRO A 160 -28.08 -10.36 -11.19
N LYS A 161 -28.45 -9.68 -12.29
CA LYS A 161 -28.74 -8.24 -12.25
C LYS A 161 -30.11 -8.02 -11.60
N THR A 162 -30.14 -8.02 -10.28
CA THR A 162 -31.33 -7.70 -9.48
C THR A 162 -31.24 -6.30 -8.90
N VAL A 163 -32.36 -5.59 -8.90
CA VAL A 163 -32.53 -4.35 -8.15
C VAL A 163 -33.21 -4.73 -6.85
N GLU A 164 -32.46 -4.60 -5.75
CA GLU A 164 -32.91 -4.92 -4.40
C GLU A 164 -33.72 -3.76 -3.81
N THR A 165 -34.71 -4.08 -2.97
CA THR A 165 -35.38 -3.06 -2.15
C THR A 165 -34.51 -2.69 -0.94
N ALA A 166 -34.85 -1.59 -0.26
CA ALA A 166 -34.19 -1.19 0.99
C ALA A 166 -34.25 -2.30 2.06
N GLU A 167 -35.39 -2.99 2.18
CA GLU A 167 -35.58 -4.11 3.10
C GLU A 167 -34.73 -5.33 2.72
N ALA A 168 -34.55 -5.58 1.42
CA ALA A 168 -33.70 -6.67 0.94
C ALA A 168 -32.21 -6.39 1.22
N LEU A 169 -31.75 -5.15 1.02
CA LEU A 169 -30.40 -4.72 1.41
C LEU A 169 -30.17 -4.87 2.93
N ARG A 170 -31.14 -4.47 3.75
CA ARG A 170 -31.09 -4.67 5.21
C ARG A 170 -31.02 -6.15 5.57
N SER A 171 -31.84 -6.98 4.94
CA SER A 171 -31.90 -8.42 5.19
C SER A 171 -30.63 -9.14 4.73
N CYS A 172 -29.95 -8.62 3.69
CA CYS A 172 -28.65 -9.13 3.25
C CYS A 172 -27.65 -9.12 4.41
N LEU A 173 -27.48 -7.98 5.08
CA LEU A 173 -26.48 -7.80 6.14
C LEU A 173 -26.71 -8.65 7.40
N LEU A 174 -27.93 -9.17 7.63
CA LEU A 174 -28.21 -10.08 8.75
C LEU A 174 -27.41 -11.39 8.67
N GLN A 175 -26.97 -11.79 7.47
CA GLN A 175 -26.15 -12.98 7.26
C GLN A 175 -24.65 -12.67 7.35
N TRP A 176 -24.27 -11.41 7.57
CA TRP A 176 -22.89 -10.97 7.58
C TRP A 176 -22.48 -10.45 8.95
N GLN A 177 -21.20 -10.61 9.25
CA GLN A 177 -20.59 -10.11 10.46
C GLN A 177 -19.16 -9.69 10.13
N PHE A 178 -18.64 -8.73 10.90
CA PHE A 178 -17.25 -8.32 10.81
C PHE A 178 -16.53 -8.64 12.11
N ALA A 179 -15.54 -9.53 12.09
CA ALA A 179 -14.84 -9.98 13.29
C ALA A 179 -15.81 -10.44 14.41
N GLN A 180 -16.87 -11.14 14.01
CA GLN A 180 -17.98 -11.58 14.86
C GLN A 180 -18.89 -10.47 15.43
N ARG A 181 -18.71 -9.21 15.00
CA ARG A 181 -19.64 -8.11 15.29
C ARG A 181 -20.82 -8.17 14.30
N PRO A 182 -22.07 -8.09 14.78
CA PRO A 182 -23.22 -7.93 13.88
C PRO A 182 -23.14 -6.58 13.17
N ILE A 183 -23.76 -6.50 11.99
CA ILE A 183 -23.81 -5.27 11.19
C ILE A 183 -25.24 -4.75 11.24
N GLU A 184 -25.41 -3.57 11.85
CA GLU A 184 -26.70 -2.93 12.03
C GLU A 184 -26.88 -1.84 10.97
N VAL A 185 -28.02 -1.84 10.28
CA VAL A 185 -28.37 -0.74 9.37
C VAL A 185 -29.10 0.34 10.16
N LEU A 186 -28.53 1.54 10.20
CA LEU A 186 -29.10 2.71 10.85
C LEU A 186 -30.06 3.43 9.91
N HIS A 187 -29.63 3.72 8.69
CA HIS A 187 -30.40 4.51 7.73
C HIS A 187 -30.14 4.09 6.28
N ILE A 188 -31.16 4.24 5.43
CA ILE A 188 -31.07 4.05 3.98
C ILE A 188 -31.75 5.24 3.29
N GLU A 189 -31.01 5.97 2.46
CA GLU A 189 -31.52 7.10 1.67
C GLU A 189 -31.24 6.87 0.19
N GLN A 190 -32.28 6.92 -0.64
CA GLN A 190 -32.11 6.97 -2.09
C GLN A 190 -31.96 8.41 -2.56
N ARG A 191 -30.87 8.72 -3.26
CA ARG A 191 -30.56 10.04 -3.77
C ARG A 191 -31.18 10.29 -5.15
N HIS A 192 -31.29 11.56 -5.55
CA HIS A 192 -31.86 11.98 -6.83
C HIS A 192 -31.16 11.36 -8.05
N ASN A 193 -29.88 11.02 -7.95
CA ASN A 193 -29.09 10.38 -9.01
C ASN A 193 -29.16 8.85 -8.93
N GLN A 194 -30.14 8.29 -8.21
CA GLN A 194 -30.38 6.86 -7.99
C GLN A 194 -29.30 6.12 -7.19
N THR A 195 -28.26 6.82 -6.71
CA THR A 195 -27.32 6.25 -5.73
C THR A 195 -28.00 6.11 -4.36
N ILE A 196 -27.46 5.22 -3.53
CA ILE A 196 -28.00 4.97 -2.19
C ILE A 196 -26.93 5.34 -1.16
N LEU A 197 -27.31 6.12 -0.15
CA LEU A 197 -26.54 6.29 1.07
C LEU A 197 -27.05 5.27 2.10
N LEU A 198 -26.13 4.51 2.68
CA LEU A 198 -26.43 3.54 3.72
C LEU A 198 -25.55 3.81 4.94
N ASP A 199 -26.18 4.19 6.05
CA ASP A 199 -25.49 4.31 7.33
C ASP A 199 -25.61 2.98 8.08
N ILE A 200 -24.46 2.47 8.52
CA ILE A 200 -24.37 1.23 9.29
C ILE A 200 -23.57 1.45 10.57
N ARG A 201 -23.73 0.52 11.51
CA ARG A 201 -22.92 0.41 12.71
C ARG A 201 -22.45 -1.02 12.92
N LEU A 202 -21.20 -1.19 13.31
CA LEU A 202 -20.71 -2.45 13.84
C LEU A 202 -21.14 -2.58 15.31
N GLY A 203 -21.89 -3.63 15.62
CA GLY A 203 -22.32 -3.92 16.99
C GLY A 203 -21.19 -4.48 17.87
N GLU A 204 -21.56 -4.90 19.07
CA GLU A 204 -20.61 -5.45 20.04
C GLU A 204 -20.19 -6.88 19.65
N PRO A 205 -18.89 -7.22 19.78
CA PRO A 205 -18.45 -8.60 19.60
C PRO A 205 -18.81 -9.44 20.85
N PRO A 206 -18.78 -10.79 20.76
CA PRO A 206 -18.94 -11.66 21.93
C PRO A 206 -17.92 -11.33 23.04
N LEU A 207 -18.30 -11.55 24.31
CA LEU A 207 -17.47 -11.20 25.48
C LEU A 207 -16.01 -11.71 25.38
N ALA A 208 -15.81 -12.94 24.91
CA ALA A 208 -14.48 -13.52 24.72
C ALA A 208 -13.61 -12.68 23.76
N ARG A 209 -14.19 -12.19 22.66
CA ARG A 209 -13.52 -11.33 21.68
C ARG A 209 -13.27 -9.93 22.24
N LYS A 210 -14.20 -9.41 23.06
CA LYS A 210 -14.03 -8.13 23.77
C LYS A 210 -12.85 -8.16 24.75
N ILE A 211 -12.64 -9.30 25.43
CA ILE A 211 -11.49 -9.51 26.32
C ILE A 211 -10.18 -9.63 25.53
N GLU A 212 -10.21 -10.26 24.36
CA GLU A 212 -9.03 -10.35 23.47
C GLU A 212 -8.58 -8.98 22.97
N ALA A 213 -9.52 -8.02 22.85
CA ALA A 213 -9.29 -6.62 22.47
C ALA A 213 -8.55 -6.45 21.13
N ASP A 214 -8.74 -7.40 20.20
CA ASP A 214 -8.20 -7.32 18.85
C ASP A 214 -9.02 -6.33 18.00
N PHE A 215 -8.32 -5.49 17.24
CA PHE A 215 -8.90 -4.47 16.34
C PHE A 215 -9.88 -3.50 17.05
N PRO A 216 -9.45 -2.85 18.16
CA PRO A 216 -10.32 -1.96 18.94
C PRO A 216 -10.84 -0.76 18.14
N GLU A 217 -10.16 -0.38 17.06
CA GLU A 217 -10.58 0.70 16.18
C GLU A 217 -11.90 0.43 15.44
N PHE A 218 -12.44 -0.79 15.48
CA PHE A 218 -13.72 -1.16 14.87
C PHE A 218 -14.88 -1.25 15.88
N ASP A 219 -14.63 -1.03 17.17
CA ASP A 219 -15.68 -1.11 18.19
C ASP A 219 -16.66 0.06 18.04
N GLY A 220 -17.95 -0.28 17.86
CA GLY A 220 -19.01 0.71 17.66
C GLY A 220 -18.84 1.55 16.39
N LEU A 221 -18.01 1.12 15.44
CA LEU A 221 -17.71 1.89 14.23
C LEU A 221 -18.96 2.14 13.41
N GLU A 222 -19.24 3.41 13.13
CA GLU A 222 -20.28 3.83 12.20
C GLU A 222 -19.66 4.19 10.84
N LEU A 223 -20.29 3.73 9.77
CA LEU A 223 -19.84 3.94 8.40
C LEU A 223 -21.03 4.40 7.53
N THR A 224 -20.76 5.35 6.64
CA THR A 224 -21.66 5.71 5.55
C THR A 224 -21.14 5.10 4.25
N LEU A 225 -21.94 4.25 3.62
CA LEU A 225 -21.65 3.64 2.34
C LEU A 225 -22.39 4.38 1.22
N LEU A 226 -21.74 4.59 0.08
CA LEU A 226 -22.36 5.13 -1.12
C LEU A 226 -22.43 4.04 -2.19
N LEU A 227 -23.63 3.51 -2.43
CA LEU A 227 -23.86 2.47 -3.42
C LEU A 227 -24.21 3.09 -4.77
N GLN A 228 -23.53 2.65 -5.84
CA GLN A 228 -23.83 3.12 -7.20
C GLN A 228 -25.11 2.52 -7.77
N ASN A 229 -25.55 1.39 -7.22
CA ASN A 229 -26.79 0.71 -7.59
C ASN A 229 -27.36 -0.04 -6.38
N SER A 230 -28.65 -0.40 -6.45
CA SER A 230 -29.31 -1.16 -5.40
C SER A 230 -29.08 -2.66 -5.58
N SER A 231 -27.87 -3.15 -5.32
CA SER A 231 -27.59 -4.60 -5.32
C SER A 231 -26.85 -5.05 -4.06
N ALA A 232 -27.09 -6.29 -3.66
CA ALA A 232 -26.38 -6.91 -2.53
C ALA A 232 -24.87 -6.98 -2.79
N SER A 233 -24.43 -7.23 -4.03
CA SER A 233 -23.01 -7.24 -4.38
C SER A 233 -22.39 -5.87 -4.17
N GLU A 234 -22.99 -4.80 -4.70
CA GLU A 234 -22.52 -3.42 -4.52
C GLU A 234 -22.41 -3.07 -3.03
N LEU A 235 -23.43 -3.43 -2.24
CA LEU A 235 -23.42 -3.23 -0.79
C LEU A 235 -22.20 -3.89 -0.12
N LEU A 236 -21.93 -5.15 -0.44
CA LEU A 236 -20.85 -5.91 0.20
C LEU A 236 -19.46 -5.43 -0.22
N TYR A 237 -19.28 -5.03 -1.49
CA TYR A 237 -18.04 -4.41 -1.95
C TYR A 237 -17.84 -3.03 -1.29
N ALA A 238 -18.86 -2.18 -1.27
CA ALA A 238 -18.77 -0.86 -0.62
C ALA A 238 -18.48 -0.97 0.88
N LEU A 239 -19.06 -1.97 1.56
CA LEU A 239 -18.76 -2.27 2.95
C LEU A 239 -17.29 -2.67 3.15
N MET A 240 -16.78 -3.61 2.36
CA MET A 240 -15.38 -4.03 2.43
C MET A 240 -14.43 -2.86 2.17
N ASP A 241 -14.71 -2.04 1.14
CA ASP A 241 -13.91 -0.87 0.82
C ASP A 241 -13.91 0.17 1.97
N ALA A 242 -15.06 0.39 2.61
CA ALA A 242 -15.16 1.28 3.77
C ALA A 242 -14.36 0.77 4.99
N LEU A 243 -14.42 -0.54 5.27
CA LEU A 243 -13.64 -1.17 6.35
C LEU A 243 -12.13 -1.08 6.09
N ILE A 244 -11.70 -1.33 4.85
CA ILE A 244 -10.30 -1.18 4.43
C ILE A 244 -9.88 0.29 4.55
N ALA A 245 -10.68 1.22 4.07
CA ALA A 245 -10.40 2.65 4.15
C ALA A 245 -10.25 3.13 5.61
N HIS A 246 -11.08 2.62 6.52
CA HIS A 246 -10.98 2.92 7.95
C HIS A 246 -9.65 2.43 8.54
N SER A 247 -9.26 1.18 8.27
CA SER A 247 -7.96 0.64 8.70
C SER A 247 -6.79 1.38 8.07
N ASP A 248 -6.89 1.74 6.80
CA ASP A 248 -5.89 2.55 6.11
C ASP A 248 -5.67 3.91 6.80
N HIS A 249 -6.75 4.55 7.25
CA HIS A 249 -6.68 5.80 8.00
C HIS A 249 -6.12 5.60 9.40
N TRP A 250 -6.43 4.47 10.04
CA TRP A 250 -5.83 4.09 11.32
C TRP A 250 -4.31 3.96 11.21
N VAL A 251 -3.83 3.21 10.20
CA VAL A 251 -2.39 3.09 9.92
C VAL A 251 -1.78 4.45 9.62
N ALA A 252 -2.39 5.24 8.73
CA ALA A 252 -1.89 6.57 8.37
C ALA A 252 -1.79 7.53 9.57
N ARG A 253 -2.69 7.39 10.56
CA ARG A 253 -2.70 8.21 11.77
C ARG A 253 -1.63 7.80 12.77
N HIS A 254 -1.35 6.51 12.94
CA HIS A 254 -0.48 6.01 14.01
C HIS A 254 0.92 5.65 13.53
N PHE A 255 1.12 5.43 12.23
CA PHE A 255 2.45 5.23 11.66
C PHE A 255 3.28 6.51 11.83
N THR A 256 4.45 6.38 12.44
CA THR A 256 5.44 7.44 12.54
C THR A 256 6.76 7.01 11.92
N TYR A 257 7.52 8.00 11.46
CA TYR A 257 8.95 7.86 11.23
C TYR A 257 9.63 8.99 11.99
N GLN A 258 10.53 8.67 12.92
CA GLN A 258 11.16 9.64 13.81
C GLN A 258 10.15 10.59 14.50
N GLY A 259 9.01 10.05 14.94
CA GLY A 259 7.93 10.81 15.57
C GLY A 259 7.06 11.66 14.63
N LEU A 260 7.37 11.74 13.33
CA LEU A 260 6.53 12.43 12.36
C LEU A 260 5.49 11.48 11.74
N HIS A 261 4.21 11.84 11.87
CA HIS A 261 3.09 11.14 11.23
C HIS A 261 2.95 11.52 9.74
N ARG A 262 3.94 11.15 8.89
CA ARG A 262 4.02 11.60 7.49
C ARG A 262 2.75 11.34 6.67
N PHE A 263 2.03 10.25 6.94
CA PHE A 263 0.84 9.86 6.18
C PHE A 263 -0.47 10.36 6.80
N SER A 264 -0.41 11.01 7.96
CA SER A 264 -1.59 11.52 8.65
C SER A 264 -2.22 12.67 7.86
N ARG A 265 -3.55 12.65 7.78
CA ARG A 265 -4.36 13.73 7.19
C ARG A 265 -4.31 15.03 8.00
N LYS A 266 -3.62 15.06 9.14
CA LYS A 266 -3.34 16.29 9.90
C LYS A 266 -2.23 17.14 9.26
N LEU A 267 -1.41 16.56 8.37
CA LEU A 267 -0.42 17.32 7.63
C LEU A 267 -1.07 18.01 6.43
N ASP A 268 -0.74 19.30 6.26
CA ASP A 268 -1.25 20.11 5.16
C ASP A 268 -0.53 19.74 3.84
N PRO A 269 -1.26 19.23 2.82
CA PRO A 269 -0.68 18.93 1.51
C PRO A 269 -0.04 20.14 0.83
N HIS A 270 -0.55 21.36 1.04
CA HIS A 270 0.04 22.58 0.49
C HIS A 270 1.42 22.85 1.09
N ARG A 271 1.59 22.68 2.41
CA ARG A 271 2.90 22.84 3.07
C ARG A 271 3.91 21.78 2.61
N ILE A 272 3.47 20.55 2.40
CA ILE A 272 4.31 19.50 1.83
C ILE A 272 4.75 19.87 0.40
N ALA A 273 3.83 20.39 -0.40
CA ALA A 273 4.12 20.85 -1.76
C ALA A 273 5.10 22.02 -1.77
N GLU A 274 4.88 23.05 -0.94
CA GLU A 274 5.79 24.19 -0.76
C GLU A 274 7.21 23.71 -0.41
N LEU A 275 7.33 22.78 0.55
CA LEU A 275 8.61 22.20 0.92
C LEU A 275 9.25 21.44 -0.24
N SER A 276 8.48 20.63 -0.98
CA SER A 276 8.97 19.88 -2.14
C SER A 276 9.42 20.80 -3.29
N ILE A 277 8.74 21.92 -3.51
CA ILE A 277 9.14 22.90 -4.54
C ILE A 277 10.44 23.59 -4.13
N SER A 278 10.54 24.01 -2.86
CA SER A 278 11.74 24.68 -2.34
C SER A 278 13.01 23.81 -2.38
N THR A 279 12.85 22.49 -2.37
CA THR A 279 13.96 21.52 -2.44
C THR A 279 14.22 21.00 -3.86
N ARG A 280 13.54 21.53 -4.89
CA ARG A 280 13.75 21.11 -6.28
C ARG A 280 14.03 22.28 -7.25
N PRO A 281 15.02 23.15 -6.99
CA PRO A 281 15.36 24.24 -7.91
C PRO A 281 16.20 23.75 -9.10
N TYR A 282 15.71 22.73 -9.83
CA TYR A 282 16.44 22.07 -10.92
C TYR A 282 16.94 23.07 -11.97
N GLN A 283 16.15 24.08 -12.34
CA GLN A 283 16.59 25.09 -13.32
C GLN A 283 17.85 25.83 -12.89
N ARG A 284 17.97 26.17 -11.60
CA ARG A 284 19.17 26.80 -11.02
C ARG A 284 20.32 25.79 -11.00
N ASP A 285 20.05 24.59 -10.51
CA ASP A 285 21.08 23.59 -10.23
C ASP A 285 21.69 23.00 -11.51
N MET A 286 20.89 22.84 -12.57
CA MET A 286 21.35 22.37 -13.88
C MET A 286 22.17 23.42 -14.65
N GLN A 287 22.28 24.67 -14.17
CA GLN A 287 23.23 25.64 -14.73
C GLN A 287 24.69 25.23 -14.48
N ASN A 288 24.94 24.47 -13.41
CA ASN A 288 26.24 23.85 -13.16
C ASN A 288 26.38 22.61 -14.06
N LYS A 289 26.96 22.77 -15.24
CA LYS A 289 27.10 21.71 -16.25
C LYS A 289 27.81 20.45 -15.77
N PRO A 290 28.93 20.53 -15.01
CA PRO A 290 29.51 19.36 -14.36
C PRO A 290 28.52 18.58 -13.48
N PHE A 291 27.75 19.29 -12.64
CA PHE A 291 26.74 18.64 -11.78
C PHE A 291 25.58 18.06 -12.59
N GLU A 292 25.07 18.79 -13.59
CA GLU A 292 24.01 18.30 -14.49
C GLU A 292 24.39 16.97 -15.14
N ALA A 293 25.62 16.83 -15.64
CA ALA A 293 26.11 15.60 -16.25
C ALA A 293 26.11 14.43 -15.26
N ILE A 294 26.59 14.65 -14.03
CA ILE A 294 26.61 13.65 -12.95
C ILE A 294 25.19 13.24 -12.55
N PHE A 295 24.30 14.21 -12.37
CA PHE A 295 22.91 13.97 -11.99
C PHE A 295 22.17 13.14 -13.04
N ARG A 296 22.29 13.51 -14.33
CA ARG A 296 21.67 12.76 -15.44
C ARG A 296 22.22 11.34 -15.54
N LEU A 297 23.54 11.18 -15.48
CA LEU A 297 24.18 9.87 -15.56
C LEU A 297 23.77 8.96 -14.39
N SER A 298 23.73 9.51 -13.18
CA SER A 298 23.35 8.76 -11.98
C SER A 298 21.90 8.28 -12.05
N ASN A 299 20.98 9.16 -12.43
CA ASN A 299 19.56 8.78 -12.57
C ASN A 299 19.37 7.76 -13.69
N TYR A 300 20.02 7.96 -14.83
CA TYR A 300 19.98 7.01 -15.94
C TYR A 300 20.47 5.62 -15.51
N ALA A 301 21.57 5.53 -14.77
CA ALA A 301 22.11 4.24 -14.31
C ALA A 301 21.15 3.52 -13.34
N VAL A 302 20.51 4.25 -12.42
CA VAL A 302 19.49 3.73 -11.50
C VAL A 302 18.27 3.22 -12.26
N ASP A 303 17.73 4.04 -13.17
CA ASP A 303 16.53 3.67 -13.94
C ASP A 303 16.81 2.47 -14.87
N ALA A 304 17.99 2.43 -15.49
CA ALA A 304 18.43 1.29 -16.30
C ALA A 304 18.52 0.00 -15.49
N GLY A 305 19.05 0.07 -14.26
CA GLY A 305 19.21 -1.09 -13.38
C GLY A 305 17.89 -1.67 -12.86
N ARG A 306 16.82 -0.87 -12.87
CA ARG A 306 15.47 -1.27 -12.43
C ARG A 306 14.62 -1.90 -13.52
N ALA A 307 15.01 -1.75 -14.78
CA ALA A 307 14.25 -2.32 -15.89
C ALA A 307 14.26 -3.86 -15.81
N PRO A 308 13.10 -4.53 -15.73
CA PRO A 308 13.05 -5.98 -15.65
C PRO A 308 13.35 -6.62 -17.01
N ASP A 309 13.71 -7.90 -17.01
CA ASP A 309 13.69 -8.69 -18.24
C ASP A 309 12.26 -9.08 -18.61
N LEU A 310 11.93 -8.99 -19.90
CA LEU A 310 10.64 -9.45 -20.43
C LEU A 310 10.50 -10.97 -20.32
N GLY A 311 11.63 -11.69 -20.33
CA GLY A 311 11.69 -13.14 -20.31
C GLY A 311 11.10 -13.78 -21.58
N SER A 312 10.53 -14.97 -21.43
CA SER A 312 9.95 -15.75 -22.52
C SER A 312 8.59 -16.35 -22.14
N GLY A 313 7.86 -16.85 -23.13
CA GLY A 313 6.57 -17.52 -22.95
C GLY A 313 5.35 -16.59 -22.92
N PRO A 314 4.18 -17.11 -22.49
CA PRO A 314 2.90 -16.42 -22.67
C PRO A 314 2.81 -15.02 -22.04
N LEU A 315 3.45 -14.82 -20.88
CA LEU A 315 3.48 -13.51 -20.23
C LEU A 315 4.34 -12.51 -21.02
N ALA A 316 5.50 -12.95 -21.52
CA ALA A 316 6.37 -12.12 -22.35
C ALA A 316 5.66 -11.68 -23.63
N ASP A 317 4.94 -12.60 -24.30
CA ASP A 317 4.19 -12.30 -25.52
C ASP A 317 3.03 -11.35 -25.26
N LYS A 318 2.27 -11.58 -24.18
CA LYS A 318 1.20 -10.67 -23.74
C LYS A 318 1.75 -9.28 -23.46
N ASN A 319 2.83 -9.18 -22.70
CA ASN A 319 3.44 -7.89 -22.35
C ASN A 319 4.00 -7.20 -23.59
N ARG A 320 4.60 -7.93 -24.53
CA ARG A 320 5.09 -7.36 -25.79
C ARG A 320 3.97 -6.70 -26.59
N GLN A 321 2.85 -7.41 -26.76
CA GLN A 321 1.67 -6.89 -27.46
C GLN A 321 1.02 -5.70 -26.76
N LEU A 322 1.11 -5.62 -25.42
CA LEU A 322 0.59 -4.50 -24.67
C LEU A 322 1.48 -3.26 -24.84
N ILE A 323 2.80 -3.40 -24.66
CA ILE A 323 3.76 -2.30 -24.76
C ILE A 323 3.73 -1.72 -26.20
N SER A 324 3.66 -2.58 -27.22
CA SER A 324 3.69 -2.14 -28.63
C SER A 324 2.52 -1.25 -29.04
N ARG A 325 1.41 -1.24 -28.28
CA ARG A 325 0.25 -0.37 -28.53
C ARG A 325 0.50 1.09 -28.19
N PHE A 326 1.57 1.37 -27.43
CA PHE A 326 1.89 2.71 -26.94
C PHE A 326 3.16 3.28 -27.59
N GLU A 327 3.71 2.63 -28.62
CA GLU A 327 4.88 3.13 -29.33
C GLU A 327 4.58 4.45 -30.08
N PRO A 328 5.52 5.42 -30.12
CA PRO A 328 6.86 5.37 -29.53
C PRO A 328 6.88 5.66 -28.02
N LEU A 329 7.69 4.90 -27.26
CA LEU A 329 7.91 5.09 -25.83
C LEU A 329 9.31 5.65 -25.54
N ALA A 330 9.40 6.52 -24.54
CA ALA A 330 10.67 7.00 -23.97
C ALA A 330 11.05 6.18 -22.72
N GLY A 331 12.31 6.29 -22.28
CA GLY A 331 12.84 5.61 -21.09
C GLY A 331 13.41 4.22 -21.36
N HIS A 332 13.69 3.48 -20.29
CA HIS A 332 14.25 2.12 -20.38
C HIS A 332 13.15 1.08 -20.59
N LEU A 333 13.17 0.42 -21.74
CA LEU A 333 12.29 -0.70 -22.03
C LEU A 333 12.82 -1.99 -21.37
N PRO A 334 11.95 -2.96 -21.05
CA PRO A 334 12.37 -4.23 -20.47
C PRO A 334 13.43 -4.94 -21.32
N GLY A 335 14.37 -5.63 -20.68
CA GLY A 335 15.36 -6.45 -21.38
C GLY A 335 14.69 -7.47 -22.30
N GLY A 336 15.17 -7.60 -23.54
CA GLY A 336 14.58 -8.49 -24.56
C GLY A 336 13.32 -7.94 -25.24
N TYR A 337 12.90 -6.69 -24.95
CA TYR A 337 11.91 -5.97 -25.74
C TYR A 337 12.58 -5.34 -26.98
N ALA A 338 12.88 -6.16 -27.99
CA ALA A 338 13.36 -5.65 -29.28
C ALA A 338 12.20 -5.03 -30.06
N THR A 339 12.23 -3.70 -30.23
CA THR A 339 11.39 -3.05 -31.24
C THR A 339 11.96 -3.40 -32.62
N LYS A 340 11.13 -3.51 -33.66
CA LYS A 340 11.60 -3.65 -35.05
C LYS A 340 12.37 -2.41 -35.57
N HIS A 341 12.76 -1.48 -34.69
CA HIS A 341 13.50 -0.27 -34.97
C HIS A 341 14.62 -0.01 -33.94
N GLU A 342 15.52 -0.98 -33.75
CA GLU A 342 16.83 -0.68 -33.17
C GLU A 342 17.75 -0.06 -34.22
N ARG A 343 17.71 1.29 -34.34
CA ARG A 343 18.87 2.12 -34.69
C ARG A 343 18.71 3.51 -34.07
N ALA A 344 19.23 3.66 -32.86
CA ALA A 344 20.04 4.81 -32.44
C ALA A 344 20.50 4.57 -31.00
N THR A 345 21.78 4.23 -30.85
CA THR A 345 22.51 4.44 -29.61
C THR A 345 22.35 5.90 -29.16
N PRO A 346 21.95 6.21 -27.92
CA PRO A 346 22.00 7.57 -27.40
C PRO A 346 23.45 7.91 -27.01
N ALA A 347 24.30 8.04 -28.04
CA ALA A 347 25.56 8.77 -27.98
C ALA A 347 25.48 10.07 -28.78
N GLU A 348 24.31 10.43 -29.32
CA GLU A 348 24.14 11.58 -30.24
C GLU A 348 23.09 12.59 -29.77
N GLN A 349 22.93 12.74 -28.46
CA GLN A 349 22.29 13.91 -27.86
C GLN A 349 23.11 14.34 -26.64
N PHE A 350 24.33 14.84 -26.91
CA PHE A 350 25.20 15.45 -25.91
C PHE A 350 24.62 16.74 -25.36
#